data_AF-A0A2U1YA70-F1
#
_entry.id   AF-A0A2U1YA70-F1
#
_cell.length_a   1.000
_cell.length_b   1.000
_cell.length_c   1.000
_cell.angle_alpha   90.00
_cell.angle_beta   90.00
_cell.angle_gamma   90.00
#
_symmetry.space_group_name_H-M   'P 1'
#
loop_
_entity.id
_entity.type
_entity.pdbx_description
1 polymer ?
#
loop_
_entity_poly.entity_id
_entity_poly.type
_entity_poly.pdbx_seq_one_letter_code
_entity_poly.pdbx_strand_id
1 'polypeptide(L)'
;MSKQSKPAVSQERMYDLILAPVITEKSTLVSEHNQVTFRVPLTASKPEIKAAVEGLFNVKVTAVNTLVSKGKTKRFRGTIGRRSDFKKAVVTLAEGNKIDVTTGI
;
A
#
# COMPACT_ATOMS: atom_id res chain seq x y z
N MET A 1 26.69 -3.31 -14.76
CA MET A 1 25.22 -3.51 -14.74
C MET A 1 24.86 -4.38 -13.55
N SER A 2 24.41 -3.79 -12.44
CA SER A 2 24.14 -4.55 -11.20
C SER A 2 22.87 -5.38 -11.36
N LYS A 3 22.98 -6.70 -11.28
CA LYS A 3 21.82 -7.59 -11.05
C LYS A 3 21.18 -7.17 -9.73
N GLN A 4 19.96 -6.63 -9.75
CA GLN A 4 19.21 -6.39 -8.53
C GLN A 4 18.81 -7.75 -7.94
N SER A 5 19.36 -8.08 -6.78
CA SER A 5 18.92 -9.21 -5.95
C SER A 5 17.48 -8.95 -5.49
N LYS A 6 16.59 -9.93 -5.71
CA LYS A 6 15.21 -9.90 -5.20
C LYS A 6 15.30 -9.75 -3.66
N PRO A 7 14.71 -8.73 -3.03
CA PRO A 7 14.77 -8.61 -1.58
C PRO A 7 14.05 -9.81 -0.95
N ALA A 8 14.77 -10.57 -0.13
CA ALA A 8 14.18 -11.64 0.67
C ALA A 8 13.43 -10.99 1.84
N VAL A 9 12.14 -10.71 1.64
CA VAL A 9 11.24 -10.23 2.70
C VAL A 9 10.70 -11.46 3.44
N SER A 10 10.79 -11.49 4.78
CA SER A 10 10.18 -12.57 5.59
C SER A 10 8.65 -12.49 5.53
N GLN A 11 7.94 -13.61 5.73
CA GLN A 11 6.47 -13.62 5.70
C GLN A 11 5.86 -12.67 6.74
N GLU A 12 6.39 -12.67 7.97
CA GLU A 12 5.98 -11.74 9.04
C GLU A 12 6.06 -10.28 8.57
N ARG A 13 7.18 -9.93 7.92
CA ARG A 13 7.39 -8.58 7.41
C ARG A 13 6.40 -8.20 6.30
N MET A 14 5.94 -9.16 5.50
CA MET A 14 4.93 -8.90 4.46
C MET A 14 3.60 -8.45 5.07
N TYR A 15 3.17 -9.10 6.16
CA TYR A 15 1.95 -8.72 6.88
C TYR A 15 2.07 -7.33 7.53
N ASP A 16 3.24 -6.99 8.08
CA ASP A 16 3.48 -5.65 8.65
C ASP A 16 3.46 -4.53 7.60
N LEU A 17 3.78 -4.84 6.34
CA LEU A 17 3.89 -3.86 5.26
C LEU A 17 2.53 -3.45 4.69
N ILE A 18 1.56 -4.36 4.61
CA ILE A 18 0.22 -4.10 4.06
C ILE A 18 -0.77 -3.95 5.22
N LEU A 19 -1.01 -2.71 5.65
CA LEU A 19 -1.81 -2.45 6.86
C LEU A 19 -3.32 -2.47 6.60
N ALA A 20 -3.77 -1.81 5.53
CA ALA A 20 -5.20 -1.71 5.19
C ALA A 20 -5.40 -1.21 3.75
N PRO A 21 -6.50 -1.57 3.07
CA PRO A 21 -6.91 -0.91 1.83
C PRO A 21 -7.36 0.53 2.09
N VAL A 22 -7.11 1.43 1.14
CA VAL A 22 -7.61 2.81 1.18
C VAL A 22 -8.87 2.88 0.32
N ILE A 23 -10.02 3.01 0.96
CA ILE A 23 -11.33 3.07 0.30
C ILE A 23 -11.79 4.54 0.24
N THR A 24 -11.89 5.06 -0.99
CA THR A 24 -12.32 6.42 -1.34
C THR A 24 -12.88 6.40 -2.76
N GLU A 25 -13.66 7.40 -3.17
CA GLU A 25 -14.14 7.53 -4.57
C GLU A 25 -12.98 7.44 -5.57
N LYS A 26 -11.87 8.11 -5.29
CA LYS A 26 -10.67 8.07 -6.13
C LYS A 26 -10.03 6.67 -6.21
N SER A 27 -10.02 5.90 -5.12
CA SER A 27 -9.45 4.54 -5.17
C SER A 27 -10.32 3.62 -6.01
N THR A 28 -11.64 3.82 -6.00
CA THR A 28 -12.58 3.09 -6.86
C THR A 28 -12.32 3.41 -8.33
N LEU A 29 -12.19 4.69 -8.69
CA LEU A 29 -11.85 5.10 -10.07
C LEU A 29 -10.52 4.50 -10.54
N VAL A 30 -9.51 4.52 -9.67
CA VAL A 30 -8.19 3.97 -9.99
C VAL A 30 -8.23 2.44 -10.10
N SER A 31 -9.16 1.77 -9.42
CA SER A 31 -9.37 0.32 -9.53
C SER A 31 -9.83 -0.12 -10.93
N GLU A 32 -10.50 0.75 -11.70
CA GLU A 32 -10.85 0.48 -13.10
C GLU A 32 -9.60 0.30 -13.98
N HIS A 33 -8.47 0.87 -13.56
CA HIS A 33 -7.18 0.74 -14.22
C HIS A 33 -6.29 -0.37 -13.63
N ASN A 34 -6.87 -1.38 -12.98
CA ASN A 34 -6.15 -2.47 -12.31
C ASN A 34 -5.14 -1.98 -11.26
N GLN A 35 -5.47 -0.89 -10.57
CA GLN A 35 -4.63 -0.31 -9.53
C GLN A 35 -5.32 -0.35 -8.17
N VAL A 36 -4.60 -0.81 -7.16
CA VAL A 36 -5.12 -0.93 -5.79
C VAL A 36 -4.31 -0.05 -4.87
N THR A 37 -4.98 0.65 -3.95
CA THR A 37 -4.32 1.56 -3.01
C THR A 37 -4.30 0.98 -1.60
N PHE A 38 -3.10 0.85 -1.03
CA PHE A 38 -2.89 0.38 0.34
C PHE A 38 -2.31 1.48 1.23
N ARG A 39 -2.65 1.40 2.51
CA ARG A 39 -1.95 2.08 3.59
C ARG A 39 -0.78 1.21 4.02
N VAL A 40 0.41 1.79 4.01
CA VAL A 40 1.66 1.09 4.34
C VAL A 40 2.49 1.91 5.36
N PRO A 41 3.42 1.29 6.09
CA PRO A 41 4.32 1.99 7.00
C PRO A 41 5.17 3.05 6.29
N LEU A 42 5.56 4.09 7.02
CA LEU A 42 6.44 5.16 6.49
C LEU A 42 7.84 4.63 6.15
N THR A 43 8.26 3.53 6.76
CA THR A 43 9.56 2.88 6.52
C THR A 43 9.58 1.96 5.29
N ALA A 44 8.41 1.61 4.74
CA ALA A 44 8.29 0.64 3.64
C ALA A 44 8.94 1.14 2.33
N SER A 45 9.79 0.31 1.71
CA SER A 45 10.37 0.59 0.39
C SER A 45 9.50 0.04 -0.75
N LYS A 46 9.64 0.57 -1.98
CA LYS A 46 8.86 0.11 -3.14
C LYS A 46 9.10 -1.38 -3.47
N PRO A 47 10.36 -1.89 -3.45
CA PRO A 47 10.61 -3.32 -3.70
C PRO A 47 9.97 -4.22 -2.64
N GLU A 48 9.99 -3.82 -1.38
CA GLU A 48 9.33 -4.54 -0.27
C GLU A 48 7.81 -4.62 -0.47
N ILE A 49 7.17 -3.50 -0.81
CA ILE A 49 5.72 -3.46 -1.05
C ILE A 49 5.36 -4.36 -2.24
N LYS A 50 6.16 -4.33 -3.31
CA LYS A 50 5.98 -5.22 -4.45
C LYS A 50 6.02 -6.69 -4.02
N ALA A 51 7.06 -7.09 -3.31
CA ALA A 51 7.23 -8.46 -2.85
C ALA A 51 6.10 -8.90 -1.90
N ALA A 52 5.64 -8.01 -1.01
CA ALA A 52 4.56 -8.29 -0.07
C ALA A 52 3.21 -8.49 -0.80
N VAL A 53 2.86 -7.63 -1.77
CA VAL A 53 1.60 -7.79 -2.52
C VAL A 53 1.63 -9.05 -3.38
N GLU A 54 2.74 -9.31 -4.08
CA GLU A 54 2.89 -10.54 -4.87
C GLU A 54 2.82 -11.79 -3.99
N GLY A 55 3.43 -11.76 -2.79
CA GLY A 55 3.45 -12.89 -1.86
C GLY A 55 2.11 -13.16 -1.16
N LEU A 56 1.42 -12.12 -0.71
CA LEU A 56 0.18 -12.26 0.07
C LEU A 56 -1.05 -12.54 -0.80
N PHE A 57 -1.13 -11.91 -1.97
CA PHE A 57 -2.31 -12.02 -2.84
C PHE A 57 -2.08 -12.93 -4.04
N ASN A 58 -0.87 -13.50 -4.19
CA ASN A 58 -0.49 -14.35 -5.32
C ASN A 58 -0.79 -13.72 -6.70
N VAL A 59 -0.58 -12.42 -6.81
CA VAL A 59 -0.78 -11.63 -8.02
C VAL A 59 0.56 -11.16 -8.58
N LYS A 60 0.57 -10.69 -9.83
CA LYS A 60 1.76 -10.09 -10.44
C LYS A 60 1.66 -8.56 -10.43
N VAL A 61 2.70 -7.89 -9.96
CA VAL A 61 2.72 -6.42 -9.84
C VAL A 61 3.64 -5.80 -10.91
N THR A 62 3.08 -4.85 -11.66
CA THR A 62 3.78 -4.12 -12.71
C THR A 62 4.56 -2.95 -12.14
N ALA A 63 3.92 -2.12 -11.33
CA ALA A 63 4.50 -0.88 -10.80
C ALA A 63 3.98 -0.56 -9.39
N VAL A 64 4.78 0.19 -8.63
CA VAL A 64 4.41 0.68 -7.29
C VAL A 64 4.75 2.17 -7.18
N ASN A 65 3.72 2.96 -6.88
CA ASN A 65 3.80 4.40 -6.68
C ASN A 65 3.46 4.72 -5.23
N THR A 66 4.33 5.44 -4.54
CA THR A 66 4.17 5.74 -3.11
C THR A 66 4.13 7.23 -2.87
N LEU A 67 3.28 7.65 -1.94
CA LEU A 67 3.21 9.04 -1.48
C LEU A 67 2.95 9.08 0.04
N VAL A 68 3.50 10.08 0.73
CA VAL A 68 3.29 10.25 2.17
C VAL A 68 2.12 11.20 2.40
N SER A 69 1.11 10.72 3.11
CA SER A 69 -0.03 11.51 3.56
C SER A 69 0.26 12.05 4.96
N LYS A 70 0.42 13.38 5.06
CA LYS A 70 0.62 14.04 6.34
C LYS A 70 -0.67 14.06 7.15
N GLY A 71 -0.56 13.68 8.42
CA GLY A 71 -1.67 13.71 9.35
C GLY A 71 -2.11 15.15 9.64
N LYS A 72 -3.42 15.37 9.64
CA LYS A 72 -4.00 16.69 9.89
C LYS A 72 -3.89 17.04 11.37
N THR A 73 -3.56 18.30 11.66
CA THR A 73 -3.71 18.88 12.99
C THR A 73 -5.20 18.94 13.34
N LYS A 74 -5.53 18.51 14.56
CA LYS A 74 -6.90 18.46 15.09
C LYS A 74 -6.91 19.01 16.51
N ARG A 75 -8.04 19.55 16.94
CA ARG A 75 -8.23 20.02 18.30
C ARG A 75 -9.32 19.18 18.95
N PHE A 76 -9.07 18.68 20.15
CA PHE A 76 -10.05 17.96 20.94
C PHE A 76 -10.03 18.52 22.37
N ARG A 77 -11.19 19.00 22.84
CA ARG A 77 -11.35 19.62 24.18
C ARG A 77 -10.28 20.69 24.49
N GLY A 78 -10.07 21.62 23.56
CA GLY A 78 -9.06 22.68 23.71
C GLY A 78 -7.60 22.26 23.46
N THR A 79 -7.28 20.97 23.50
CA THR A 79 -5.92 20.47 23.28
C THR A 79 -5.65 20.26 21.78
N ILE A 80 -4.53 20.80 21.28
CA ILE A 80 -4.09 20.61 19.90
C ILE A 80 -3.30 19.31 19.81
N GLY A 81 -3.74 18.41 18.92
CA GLY A 81 -3.03 17.18 18.59
C GLY A 81 -2.87 17.03 17.07
N ARG A 82 -2.08 16.06 16.64
CA ARG A 82 -1.89 15.75 15.21
C ARG A 82 -2.12 14.26 14.98
N ARG A 83 -2.84 13.93 13.91
CA ARG A 83 -3.01 12.53 13.49
C ARG A 83 -1.68 11.97 12.97
N SER A 84 -1.51 10.65 13.06
CA SER A 84 -0.31 9.99 12.54
C SER A 84 -0.22 10.13 11.02
N ASP A 85 1.00 10.39 10.54
CA ASP A 85 1.34 10.31 9.12
C ASP A 85 1.25 8.86 8.64
N PHE A 86 0.93 8.64 7.37
CA PHE A 86 0.98 7.31 6.76
C PHE A 86 1.43 7.40 5.30
N LYS A 87 1.93 6.29 4.76
CA LYS A 87 2.28 6.19 3.35
C LYS A 87 1.14 5.51 2.60
N LYS A 88 0.74 6.07 1.46
CA LYS A 88 -0.15 5.43 0.50
C LYS A 88 0.70 4.79 -0.57
N ALA A 89 0.42 3.53 -0.88
CA ALA A 89 1.01 2.79 -1.99
C ALA A 89 -0.09 2.49 -3.01
N VAL A 90 0.01 3.08 -4.18
CA VAL A 90 -0.79 2.72 -5.36
C VAL A 90 -0.01 1.65 -6.12
N VAL A 91 -0.61 0.47 -6.23
CA VAL A 91 0.01 -0.72 -6.80
C VAL A 91 -0.70 -1.07 -8.09
N THR A 92 0.03 -1.10 -9.19
CA THR A 92 -0.49 -1.49 -10.50
C THR A 92 -0.30 -2.98 -10.70
N LEU A 93 -1.41 -3.69 -10.89
CA LEU A 93 -1.42 -5.12 -11.15
C LEU A 93 -1.18 -5.40 -12.63
N ALA A 94 -0.66 -6.58 -12.96
CA ALA A 94 -0.63 -7.06 -14.33
C ALA A 94 -2.04 -7.42 -14.80
N GLU A 95 -2.26 -7.33 -16.11
CA GLU A 95 -3.56 -7.64 -16.74
C GLU A 95 -4.09 -9.01 -16.30
N GLY A 96 -5.39 -9.08 -16.05
CA GLY A 96 -6.07 -10.30 -15.60
C GLY A 96 -6.02 -10.56 -14.09
N ASN A 97 -5.12 -9.91 -13.33
CA ASN A 97 -5.11 -10.02 -11.87
C ASN A 97 -6.10 -9.03 -11.25
N LYS A 98 -6.86 -9.50 -10.27
CA LYS A 98 -7.76 -8.67 -9.47
C LYS A 98 -7.57 -8.98 -7.99
N ILE A 99 -7.59 -7.94 -7.17
CA ILE A 99 -7.66 -8.08 -5.71
C ILE A 99 -9.04 -7.56 -5.32
N ASP A 100 -9.86 -8.41 -4.72
CA ASP A 100 -11.08 -7.94 -4.06
C ASP A 100 -10.68 -7.33 -2.71
N VAL A 101 -10.80 -6.00 -2.61
CA VAL A 101 -10.52 -5.22 -1.40
C VAL A 101 -11.78 -4.92 -0.57
N THR A 102 -12.94 -5.37 -1.02
CA THR A 102 -14.25 -5.10 -0.39
C THR A 102 -14.77 -6.24 0.47
N THR A 103 -14.39 -7.48 0.16
CA THR A 103 -14.54 -8.60 1.09
C THR A 103 -13.49 -8.43 2.19
N GLY A 104 -13.96 -8.08 3.40
CA GLY A 104 -13.09 -7.85 4.55
C GLY A 104 -12.07 -8.97 4.76
N ILE A 105 -10.87 -8.56 5.17
CA ILE A 105 -9.71 -9.40 5.50
C ILE A 105 -10.02 -10.26 6.73
#